data_AF-A0A8S4R6X3-F1
#
_entry.id   AF-A0A8S4R6X3-F1
#
_cell.length_a   1.000
_cell.length_b   1.000
_cell.length_c   1.000
_cell.angle_alpha   90.00
_cell.angle_beta   90.00
_cell.angle_gamma   90.00
#
_symmetry.space_group_name_H-M   'P 1'
#
loop_
_entity.id
_entity.type
_entity.pdbx_description
1 polymer ?
#
loop_
_entity_poly.entity_id
_entity_poly.type
_entity_poly.pdbx_seq_one_letter_code
_entity_poly.pdbx_strand_id
1 'polypeptide(L)' 'MDLIRRLRVTQRAMERAMLGVSLRDKIRNVEIRRRTRVTDIAQQVENEEAMGGAHSSEEGWTLESQGAGMVAPQW' A
#
# COMPACT_ATOMS: atom_id res chain seq x y z
N MET A 1 3.09 12.14 6.06
CA MET A 1 4.37 11.94 5.32
C MET A 1 5.52 11.36 6.16
N ASP A 2 5.49 11.40 7.50
CA ASP A 2 6.63 10.97 8.34
C ASP A 2 6.76 9.42 8.48
N LEU A 3 5.64 8.69 8.44
CA LEU A 3 5.62 7.22 8.56
C LEU A 3 6.37 6.52 7.43
N ILE A 4 6.14 6.94 6.18
CA ILE A 4 6.80 6.37 4.99
C ILE A 4 8.32 6.50 5.09
N ARG A 5 8.81 7.65 5.55
CA ARG A 5 10.25 7.90 5.75
C ARG A 5 10.82 6.94 6.81
N ARG A 6 10.11 6.78 7.94
CA ARG A 6 10.53 5.87 9.02
C ARG A 6 10.56 4.42 8.55
N LEU A 7 9.53 3.96 7.83
CA LEU A 7 9.48 2.61 7.26
C LEU A 7 10.65 2.35 6.32
N ARG A 8 10.98 3.30 5.44
CA ARG A 8 12.16 3.20 4.55
C ARG A 8 13.48 3.07 5.32
N VAL A 9 13.66 3.85 6.39
CA VAL A 9 14.87 3.78 7.23
C VAL A 9 14.96 2.45 7.97
N THR A 10 13.86 2.02 8.58
CA THR A 10 13.77 0.76 9.33
C THR A 10 14.03 -0.44 8.41
N GLN A 11 13.40 -0.49 7.24
CA GLN A 11 13.63 -1.53 6.23
C GLN A 11 15.11 -1.58 5.84
N ARG A 12 15.73 -0.42 5.59
CA ARG A 12 17.14 -0.34 5.23
C ARG A 12 18.08 -0.83 6.34
N ALA A 13 17.74 -0.57 7.61
CA ALA A 13 18.49 -1.06 8.75
C ALA A 13 18.39 -2.58 8.88
N MET A 14 17.20 -3.14 8.67
CA MET A 14 16.98 -4.60 8.66
C MET A 14 17.78 -5.28 7.55
N GLU A 15 17.73 -4.74 6.31
CA GLU A 15 18.50 -5.28 5.19
C GLU A 15 20.01 -5.29 5.45
N ARG A 16 20.52 -4.26 6.14
CA ARG A 16 21.94 -4.22 6.55
C ARG A 16 22.28 -5.32 7.56
N ALA A 17 21.43 -5.50 8.57
CA ALA A 17 21.61 -6.56 9.57
C ALA A 17 21.58 -7.95 8.92
N MET A 18 20.66 -8.21 7.99
CA MET A 18 20.57 -9.47 7.25
C MET A 18 21.81 -9.78 6.42
N LEU A 19 22.44 -8.76 5.83
CA LEU A 19 23.67 -8.91 5.06
C LEU A 19 24.94 -8.91 5.93
N GLY A 20 24.81 -8.70 7.24
CA GLY A 20 25.95 -8.56 8.15
C GLY A 20 26.81 -7.32 7.88
N VAL A 21 26.24 -6.27 7.30
CA VAL A 21 26.98 -5.06 6.90
C VAL A 21 26.69 -3.88 7.83
N SER A 22 27.74 -3.16 8.19
CA SER A 22 27.70 -1.99 9.04
C SER A 22 27.78 -0.69 8.23
N LEU A 23 27.65 0.45 8.92
CA LEU A 23 27.88 1.76 8.29
C LEU A 23 29.34 1.98 7.90
N ARG A 24 30.29 1.29 8.54
CA ARG A 24 31.73 1.42 8.28
C ARG A 24 32.14 0.82 6.93
N ASP A 25 31.37 -0.14 6.44
CA ASP A 25 31.59 -0.77 5.14
C ASP A 25 31.26 0.14 3.96
N LYS A 26 30.62 1.30 4.24
CA LYS A 26 30.26 2.33 3.24
C LYS A 26 29.51 1.79 2.03
N ILE A 27 28.76 0.70 2.20
CA ILE A 27 27.98 0.08 1.13
C ILE A 27 26.78 0.98 0.82
N ARG A 28 26.68 1.35 -0.46
CA ARG A 28 25.60 2.19 -0.99
C ARG A 28 24.26 1.45 -0.92
N ASN A 29 23.18 2.20 -0.66
CA ASN A 29 21.82 1.63 -0.59
C ASN A 29 21.41 0.89 -1.86
N VAL A 30 21.88 1.33 -3.03
CA VAL A 30 21.62 0.65 -4.32
C VAL A 30 22.19 -0.77 -4.35
N GLU A 31 23.35 -1.00 -3.73
CA GLU A 31 23.97 -2.32 -3.65
C GLU A 31 23.22 -3.23 -2.68
N ILE A 32 22.75 -2.67 -1.56
CA ILE A 32 21.93 -3.40 -0.59
C ILE A 32 20.63 -3.86 -1.27
N ARG A 33 19.92 -2.96 -1.98
CA ARG A 33 18.71 -3.29 -2.74
C ARG A 33 18.95 -4.38 -3.78
N ARG A 34 20.09 -4.33 -4.49
CA ARG A 34 20.45 -5.34 -5.49
C ARG A 34 20.62 -6.72 -4.86
N ARG A 35 21.24 -6.80 -3.68
CA ARG A 35 21.49 -8.07 -2.98
C ARG A 35 20.24 -8.65 -2.33
N THR A 36 19.40 -7.80 -1.73
CA THR A 36 18.20 -8.24 -1.00
C THR A 36 17.01 -8.47 -1.92
N ARG A 37 16.94 -7.77 -3.07
CA ARG A 37 15.78 -7.76 -3.99
C ARG A 37 14.47 -7.35 -3.33
N VAL A 38 14.53 -6.67 -2.18
CA VAL A 38 13.34 -6.21 -1.45
C VAL A 38 12.87 -4.89 -2.05
N THR A 39 11.61 -4.85 -2.48
CA THR A 39 10.93 -3.63 -2.93
C THR A 39 10.64 -2.71 -1.74
N ASP A 40 10.86 -1.40 -1.88
CA ASP A 40 10.55 -0.46 -0.80
C ASP A 40 9.03 -0.47 -0.52
N ILE A 41 8.62 -0.70 0.73
CA ILE A 41 7.20 -0.76 1.12
C ILE A 41 6.44 0.52 0.72
N ALA A 42 7.13 1.67 0.76
CA ALA A 42 6.61 2.94 0.30
C ALA A 42 6.10 2.90 -1.16
N GLN A 43 6.83 2.22 -2.04
CA GLN A 43 6.45 2.09 -3.45
C GLN A 43 5.24 1.18 -3.61
N GLN A 44 5.15 0.13 -2.78
CA GLN A 44 4.02 -0.78 -2.81
C GLN A 44 2.73 -0.10 -2.34
N VAL A 45 2.78 0.66 -1.25
CA VAL A 45 1.63 1.43 -0.76
C VAL A 45 1.15 2.46 -1.79
N GLU A 46 2.08 3.19 -2.41
CA GLU A 46 1.74 4.16 -3.47
C GLU A 46 1.07 3.49 -4.68
N ASN A 47 1.56 2.31 -5.08
CA ASN A 47 0.99 1.56 -6.20
C ASN A 47 -0.40 0.97 -5.85
N GLU A 48 -0.59 0.50 -4.63
CA GLU A 48 -1.88 -0.02 -4.15
C GLU A 48 -2.92 1.10 -4.01
N GLU A 49 -2.55 2.26 -3.49
CA GLU A 49 -3.42 3.45 -3.44
C GLU A 49 -3.83 3.91 -4.86
N ALA A 50 -2.88 3.95 -5.80
CA ALA A 50 -3.16 4.32 -7.19
C ALA A 50 -4.09 3.30 -7.89
N MET A 51 -3.93 2.00 -7.62
CA MET A 51 -4.77 0.95 -8.20
C MET A 51 -6.17 0.91 -7.58
N GLY A 52 -6.30 1.18 -6.28
CA GLY A 52 -7.60 1.24 -5.58
C GLY A 52 -8.49 2.41 -6.02
N GLY A 53 -7.90 3.48 -6.57
CA GLY A 53 -8.64 4.62 -7.11
C GLY A 53 -9.26 4.40 -8.50
N ALA A 54 -8.81 3.39 -9.25
CA ALA A 54 -9.25 3.15 -10.63
C ALA A 54 -10.55 2.32 -10.74
N HIS A 55 -11.12 1.86 -9.63
CA HIS A 55 -12.32 1.02 -9.61
C HIS A 55 -13.58 1.70 -9.05
N SER A 56 -13.53 2.98 -8.67
CA SER A 56 -14.73 3.75 -8.34
C SER A 56 -15.34 4.35 -9.62
N SER A 57 -15.87 3.49 -10.48
CA SER A 57 -16.83 3.92 -11.50
C SER A 57 -18.18 4.11 -10.82
N GLU A 58 -18.69 5.34 -10.88
CA GLU A 58 -19.96 5.80 -10.34
C GLU A 58 -21.18 5.19 -11.05
N GLU A 59 -21.41 3.87 -11.00
CA GLU A 59 -22.63 3.29 -11.58
C GLU A 59 -23.16 2.17 -10.70
N GLY A 60 -24.29 2.41 -10.01
CA GLY A 60 -24.96 1.36 -9.26
C GLY A 60 -26.02 1.73 -8.22
N TRP A 61 -26.60 2.94 -8.23
CA TRP A 61 -27.85 3.20 -7.48
C TRP A 61 -28.82 4.05 -8.31
N THR A 62 -29.28 3.49 -9.43
CA THR A 62 -30.56 3.90 -10.02
C THR A 62 -31.57 2.80 -9.74
N LEU A 63 -32.11 2.79 -8.53
CA LEU A 63 -33.36 2.06 -8.26
C LEU A 63 -34.47 2.84 -8.96
N GLU A 64 -34.88 2.31 -10.12
CA GLU A 64 -36.14 2.63 -10.76
C GLU A 64 -37.27 2.43 -9.74
N SER A 65 -37.83 3.55 -9.28
CA SER A 65 -39.08 3.60 -8.54
C SER A 65 -40.25 3.42 -9.51
N GLN A 66 -40.46 2.21 -9.99
CA GLN A 66 -41.72 1.80 -10.61
C GLN A 66 -42.25 0.52 -9.96
N GLY A 67 -43.22 0.71 -9.07
CA GLY A 67 -44.33 -0.21 -8.85
C GLY A 67 -44.03 -1.63 -8.39
N ALA A 68 -43.81 -1.82 -7.09
CA ALA A 68 -44.21 -3.06 -6.43
C ALA A 68 -44.57 -2.75 -4.97
N GLY A 69 -45.84 -2.93 -4.63
CA GLY A 69 -46.38 -2.62 -3.31
C GLY A 69 -45.68 -3.41 -2.20
N MET A 70 -45.21 -2.69 -1.18
CA MET A 70 -44.86 -3.27 0.11
C MET A 70 -45.85 -2.75 1.15
N VAL A 71 -46.67 -3.67 1.67
CA VAL A 71 -47.44 -3.46 2.89
C VAL A 71 -46.45 -3.50 4.06
N ALA A 72 -46.43 -2.44 4.87
CA ALA A 72 -45.59 -2.38 6.06
C ALA A 72 -46.02 -3.43 7.09
N PRO A 73 -45.08 -4.16 7.73
CA PRO A 73 -45.43 -5.01 8.85
C PRO A 73 -45.75 -4.13 10.06
N GLN A 74 -46.91 -4.38 10.64
CA GLN A 74 -47.35 -3.77 11.89
C GLN A 74 -46.93 -4.66 13.06
N TRP A 75 -45.89 -4.24 13.76
CA TRP A 75 -45.66 -4.52 15.18
C TRP A 75 -45.06 -3.28 15.81
#